data_AF-A0A923IPH2-F1
#
_entry.id   AF-A0A923IPH2-F1
#
_cell.length_a   1.000
_cell.length_b   1.000
_cell.length_c   1.000
_cell.angle_alpha   90.00
_cell.angle_beta   90.00
_cell.angle_gamma   90.00
#
_symmetry.space_group_name_H-M   'P 1'
#
loop_
_entity.id
_entity.type
_entity.pdbx_description
1 polymer ?
#
loop_
_entity_poly.entity_id
_entity_poly.type
_entity_poly.pdbx_seq_one_letter_code
_entity_poly.pdbx_strand_id
1 'polypeptide(L)'
;MMFPLNLNDYAGVIHFHSAYSFDGRTPVAEIIRAANKSGVDFLLLTDHSTLQARKDGFEGWHDSTLLIVGEEIAPRFNHYLAFQLEESVATPKDLPDMPPQAYVNRVRNRGGMGFIAHPDHEGTALFHVKHYPWTDWSVTGYTGLGIWDFMTDWQNSLSGYLRTVLSYTFPAFFLRGPSPTTLARWDALTQEHRVVGIGELDNHDTLKRILGLNLSIFPYGRVLRLIRTHILTETPLSGNSRADIATLFDALRNGRVYVALDHYRSSSGFSLFLTEEGRCATLGDEFVLHHTAELKVSVPYQARIRLIRNGFLYYQTTGKELSVKISEPGVYRVEAYMKIYIGYHPWIFSNPLYVIGS
;
A
#
# COMPACT_ATOMS: atom_id res chain seq x y z
N MET A 1 16.07 10.47 -29.82
CA MET A 1 14.76 10.44 -29.14
C MET A 1 14.78 9.26 -28.19
N MET A 2 14.92 9.51 -26.89
CA MET A 2 14.74 8.46 -25.89
C MET A 2 13.25 8.42 -25.60
N PHE A 3 12.59 7.30 -25.91
CA PHE A 3 11.17 7.12 -25.60
C PHE A 3 11.00 7.24 -24.08
N PRO A 4 9.92 7.86 -23.57
CA PRO A 4 9.63 7.81 -22.15
C PRO A 4 9.65 6.35 -21.68
N LEU A 5 10.15 6.09 -20.47
CA LEU A 5 10.14 4.78 -19.82
C LEU A 5 8.73 4.19 -19.97
N ASN A 6 8.60 3.12 -20.76
CA ASN A 6 7.32 2.46 -20.96
C ASN A 6 7.09 1.49 -19.81
N LEU A 7 6.44 1.97 -18.76
CA LEU A 7 6.16 1.18 -17.56
C LEU A 7 4.82 0.46 -17.71
N ASN A 8 4.78 -0.77 -17.21
CA ASN A 8 3.58 -1.58 -17.08
C ASN A 8 3.03 -1.37 -15.67
N ASP A 9 1.71 -1.20 -15.55
CA ASP A 9 1.04 -0.82 -14.31
C ASP A 9 0.10 -1.94 -13.86
N TYR A 10 0.39 -2.52 -12.70
CA TYR A 10 -0.37 -3.62 -12.12
C TYR A 10 -1.00 -3.18 -10.81
N ALA A 11 -2.32 -3.30 -10.70
CA ALA A 11 -3.13 -2.88 -9.57
C ALA A 11 -3.45 -4.07 -8.65
N GLY A 12 -2.81 -4.11 -7.48
CA GLY A 12 -2.99 -5.19 -6.52
C GLY A 12 -3.50 -4.76 -5.16
N VAL A 13 -3.72 -5.76 -4.30
CA VAL A 13 -4.12 -5.57 -2.91
C VAL A 13 -3.07 -6.20 -2.02
N ILE A 14 -2.61 -5.43 -1.03
CA ILE A 14 -1.61 -5.86 -0.05
C ILE A 14 -2.25 -5.82 1.33
N HIS A 15 -1.87 -6.79 2.16
CA HIS A 15 -2.29 -6.93 3.56
C HIS A 15 -3.78 -7.22 3.71
N PHE A 16 -4.12 -8.50 3.89
CA PHE A 16 -5.46 -8.99 4.17
C PHE A 16 -5.38 -10.43 4.71
N HIS A 17 -6.49 -10.92 5.27
CA HIS A 17 -6.54 -12.15 6.06
C HIS A 17 -7.58 -13.15 5.54
N SER A 18 -7.15 -14.37 5.33
CA SER A 18 -7.98 -15.50 4.90
C SER A 18 -8.39 -16.37 6.09
N ALA A 19 -9.08 -17.48 5.80
CA ALA A 19 -9.41 -18.51 6.79
C ALA A 19 -8.19 -19.21 7.43
N TYR A 20 -6.96 -18.95 6.97
CA TYR A 20 -5.75 -19.43 7.64
C TYR A 20 -5.34 -18.54 8.84
N SER A 21 -5.76 -17.28 8.86
CA SER A 21 -5.66 -16.40 10.02
C SER A 21 -6.68 -16.79 11.10
N PHE A 22 -6.34 -16.61 12.37
CA PHE A 22 -7.25 -16.98 13.49
C PHE A 22 -8.50 -16.10 13.57
N ASP A 23 -8.47 -14.93 12.95
CA ASP A 23 -9.51 -13.90 12.91
C ASP A 23 -10.05 -13.62 11.50
N GLY A 24 -9.48 -14.27 10.48
CA GLY A 24 -10.04 -14.32 9.14
C GLY A 24 -10.99 -15.51 8.97
N ARG A 25 -11.89 -15.44 7.98
CA ARG A 25 -12.87 -16.51 7.73
C ARG A 25 -13.05 -16.94 6.28
N THR A 26 -12.64 -16.09 5.34
CA THR A 26 -12.92 -16.33 3.92
C THR A 26 -11.87 -17.30 3.35
N PRO A 27 -12.28 -18.42 2.72
CA PRO A 27 -11.34 -19.31 2.05
C PRO A 27 -10.54 -18.58 0.96
N VAL A 28 -9.25 -18.89 0.83
CA VAL A 28 -8.36 -18.26 -0.16
C VAL A 28 -8.92 -18.34 -1.59
N ALA A 29 -9.52 -19.48 -1.96
CA ALA A 29 -10.16 -19.68 -3.26
C ALA A 29 -11.33 -18.70 -3.53
N GLU A 30 -12.08 -18.31 -2.50
CA GLU A 30 -13.17 -17.32 -2.64
C GLU A 30 -12.61 -15.90 -2.79
N ILE A 31 -11.52 -15.59 -2.08
CA ILE A 31 -10.82 -14.31 -2.21
C ILE A 31 -10.25 -14.16 -3.64
N ILE A 32 -9.57 -15.19 -4.15
CA ILE A 32 -9.05 -15.23 -5.53
C ILE A 32 -10.17 -15.01 -6.55
N ARG A 33 -11.33 -15.66 -6.36
CA ARG A 33 -12.49 -15.48 -7.25
C ARG A 33 -13.01 -14.04 -7.22
N ALA A 34 -13.07 -13.42 -6.04
CA ALA A 34 -13.47 -12.02 -5.90
C ALA A 34 -12.44 -11.06 -6.52
N ALA A 35 -11.15 -11.38 -6.43
CA ALA A 35 -10.06 -10.62 -7.02
C ALA A 35 -10.09 -10.64 -8.55
N ASN A 36 -10.21 -11.83 -9.16
CA ASN A 36 -10.40 -11.98 -10.59
C ASN A 36 -11.62 -11.18 -11.09
N LYS A 37 -12.77 -11.29 -10.42
CA LYS A 37 -13.98 -10.51 -10.77
C LYS A 37 -13.79 -8.99 -10.64
N SER A 38 -12.88 -8.55 -9.76
CA SER A 38 -12.62 -7.15 -9.50
C SER A 38 -11.50 -6.56 -10.35
N GLY A 39 -10.85 -7.36 -11.22
CA GLY A 39 -9.69 -6.93 -11.99
C GLY A 39 -8.54 -6.51 -11.08
N VAL A 40 -8.17 -7.39 -10.15
CA VAL A 40 -6.99 -7.27 -9.30
C VAL A 40 -5.88 -8.10 -9.93
N ASP A 41 -4.76 -7.49 -10.27
CA ASP A 41 -3.66 -8.15 -10.97
C ASP A 41 -2.83 -9.04 -10.03
N PHE A 42 -2.65 -8.62 -8.78
CA PHE A 42 -1.94 -9.39 -7.78
C PHE A 42 -2.53 -9.22 -6.37
N LEU A 43 -2.26 -10.23 -5.53
CA LEU A 43 -2.66 -10.27 -4.13
C LEU A 43 -1.43 -10.60 -3.27
N LEU A 44 -1.17 -9.82 -2.23
CA LEU A 44 -0.19 -10.14 -1.17
C LEU A 44 -0.96 -10.48 0.11
N LEU A 45 -1.26 -11.78 0.28
CA LEU A 45 -1.92 -12.35 1.45
C LEU A 45 -0.96 -12.36 2.64
N THR A 46 -1.42 -12.02 3.84
CA THR A 46 -0.55 -11.89 5.03
C THR A 46 -1.22 -12.46 6.26
N ASP A 47 -1.64 -13.73 6.20
CA ASP A 47 -2.23 -14.40 7.37
C ASP A 47 -1.26 -14.36 8.58
N HIS A 48 -1.83 -14.30 9.78
CA HIS A 48 -1.05 -14.13 11.00
C HIS A 48 -0.12 -15.32 11.26
N SER A 49 1.19 -15.05 11.27
CA SER A 49 2.25 -16.00 11.64
C SER A 49 2.21 -17.34 10.89
N THR A 50 1.71 -17.35 9.65
CA THR A 50 1.56 -18.57 8.86
C THR A 50 1.79 -18.35 7.38
N LEU A 51 2.41 -19.35 6.74
CA LEU A 51 2.57 -19.45 5.29
C LEU A 51 1.78 -20.65 4.73
N GLN A 52 0.78 -21.15 5.48
CA GLN A 52 0.11 -22.41 5.16
C GLN A 52 -0.61 -22.37 3.80
N ALA A 53 -1.16 -21.23 3.39
CA ALA A 53 -1.75 -21.06 2.06
C ALA A 53 -0.75 -21.39 0.92
N ARG A 54 0.54 -21.04 1.09
CA ARG A 54 1.58 -21.42 0.12
C ARG A 54 1.80 -22.93 0.12
N LYS A 55 1.92 -23.54 1.30
CA LYS A 55 2.14 -24.98 1.47
C LYS A 55 0.99 -25.80 0.86
N ASP A 56 -0.22 -25.27 0.90
CA ASP A 56 -1.42 -25.87 0.31
C ASP A 56 -1.58 -25.58 -1.19
N GLY A 57 -0.58 -24.91 -1.81
CA GLY A 57 -0.49 -24.72 -3.25
C GLY A 57 -1.21 -23.50 -3.81
N PHE A 58 -1.59 -22.54 -2.97
CA PHE A 58 -2.28 -21.32 -3.45
C PHE A 58 -1.35 -20.26 -4.04
N GLU A 59 -0.05 -20.28 -3.77
CA GLU A 59 0.86 -19.26 -4.34
C GLU A 59 1.08 -19.45 -5.85
N GLY A 60 0.86 -18.40 -6.63
CA GLY A 60 1.02 -18.39 -8.08
C GLY A 60 -0.15 -17.76 -8.81
N TRP A 61 -0.12 -17.85 -10.14
CA TRP A 61 -1.19 -17.37 -11.01
C TRP A 61 -2.48 -18.20 -10.85
N HIS A 62 -3.59 -17.50 -10.66
CA HIS A 62 -4.96 -18.01 -10.72
C HIS A 62 -5.76 -17.18 -11.70
N ASP A 63 -5.92 -17.69 -12.92
CA ASP A 63 -6.47 -16.97 -14.07
C ASP A 63 -5.70 -15.66 -14.32
N SER A 64 -6.30 -14.51 -13.97
CA SER A 64 -5.72 -13.18 -14.18
C SER A 64 -5.11 -12.55 -12.93
N THR A 65 -5.11 -13.26 -11.80
CA THR A 65 -4.59 -12.74 -10.53
C THR A 65 -3.42 -13.58 -10.03
N LEU A 66 -2.29 -12.93 -9.75
CA LEU A 66 -1.12 -13.55 -9.10
C LEU A 66 -1.26 -13.47 -7.57
N LEU A 67 -1.44 -14.61 -6.90
CA LEU A 67 -1.44 -14.68 -5.44
C LEU A 67 -0.02 -14.93 -4.92
N ILE A 68 0.39 -14.11 -3.97
CA ILE A 68 1.67 -14.17 -3.26
C ILE A 68 1.37 -14.27 -1.77
N VAL A 69 2.00 -15.22 -1.09
CA VAL A 69 1.75 -15.50 0.33
C VAL A 69 2.89 -14.92 1.17
N GLY A 70 2.60 -13.91 1.97
CA GLY A 70 3.43 -13.48 3.08
C GLY A 70 2.83 -13.94 4.41
N GLU A 71 3.38 -13.39 5.48
CA GLU A 71 2.80 -13.49 6.82
C GLU A 71 2.71 -12.09 7.43
N GLU A 72 1.78 -11.91 8.36
CA GLU A 72 1.87 -10.82 9.33
C GLU A 72 2.43 -11.36 10.65
N ILE A 73 3.55 -10.79 11.06
CA ILE A 73 4.14 -10.99 12.39
C ILE A 73 3.44 -9.99 13.31
N ALA A 74 2.54 -10.50 14.16
CA ALA A 74 1.63 -9.69 14.97
C ALA A 74 1.78 -9.96 16.49
N PRO A 75 2.86 -9.48 17.14
CA PRO A 75 2.88 -9.39 18.60
C PRO A 75 1.87 -8.33 19.09
N ARG A 76 1.81 -8.04 20.38
CA ARG A 76 0.81 -7.10 20.93
C ARG A 76 0.83 -5.72 20.25
N PHE A 77 2.00 -5.26 19.81
CA PHE A 77 2.25 -4.01 19.09
C PHE A 77 3.27 -4.26 17.97
N ASN A 78 3.52 -3.27 17.11
CA ASN A 78 4.57 -3.34 16.09
C ASN A 78 4.34 -4.44 15.03
N HIS A 79 3.14 -4.53 14.48
CA HIS A 79 2.86 -5.53 13.45
C HIS A 79 3.74 -5.32 12.21
N TYR A 80 4.16 -6.41 11.59
CA TYR A 80 5.12 -6.40 10.49
C TYR A 80 4.75 -7.40 9.41
N LEU A 81 4.59 -6.92 8.18
CA LEU A 81 4.35 -7.75 7.02
C LEU A 81 5.68 -8.30 6.51
N ALA A 82 5.75 -9.61 6.29
CA ALA A 82 6.96 -10.26 5.82
C ALA A 82 6.69 -11.14 4.59
N PHE A 83 7.54 -11.00 3.59
CA PHE A 83 7.45 -11.68 2.30
C PHE A 83 8.80 -12.29 1.90
N GLN A 84 8.77 -13.13 0.86
CA GLN A 84 9.95 -13.85 0.35
C GLN A 84 10.63 -14.73 1.42
N LEU A 85 9.81 -15.33 2.30
CA LEU A 85 10.26 -16.26 3.35
C LEU A 85 9.95 -17.70 2.96
N GLU A 86 10.87 -18.62 3.23
CA GLU A 86 10.62 -20.07 3.11
C GLU A 86 9.78 -20.61 4.28
N GLU A 87 9.99 -20.06 5.48
CA GLU A 87 9.31 -20.43 6.71
C GLU A 87 8.86 -19.20 7.48
N SER A 88 7.71 -19.32 8.17
CA SER A 88 7.18 -18.27 9.03
C SER A 88 8.14 -17.92 10.17
N VAL A 89 8.16 -16.65 10.54
CA VAL A 89 8.86 -16.16 11.72
C VAL A 89 7.90 -16.23 12.89
N ALA A 90 7.99 -17.32 13.63
CA ALA A 90 7.23 -17.46 14.86
C ALA A 90 7.61 -16.35 15.86
N THR A 91 6.59 -15.63 16.33
CA THR A 91 6.60 -14.94 17.62
C THR A 91 5.98 -15.91 18.63
N PRO A 92 6.77 -16.62 19.44
CA PRO A 92 6.22 -17.58 20.40
C PRO A 92 5.20 -16.87 21.29
N LYS A 93 4.04 -17.48 21.50
CA LYS A 93 2.99 -16.92 22.38
C LYS A 93 3.51 -16.65 23.80
N ASP A 94 4.55 -17.39 24.20
CA ASP A 94 5.22 -17.29 25.50
C ASP A 94 6.32 -16.21 25.55
N LEU A 95 6.63 -15.57 24.40
CA LEU A 95 7.54 -14.42 24.28
C LEU A 95 6.81 -13.21 23.66
N PRO A 96 5.77 -12.69 24.34
CA PRO A 96 4.98 -11.54 23.85
C PRO A 96 5.80 -10.26 23.72
N ASP A 97 6.98 -10.21 24.35
CA ASP A 97 7.89 -9.06 24.37
C ASP A 97 9.05 -9.18 23.37
N MET A 98 8.92 -10.01 22.31
CA MET A 98 9.96 -10.03 21.26
C MET A 98 10.12 -8.62 20.66
N PRO A 99 11.31 -8.00 20.79
CA PRO A 99 11.49 -6.64 20.33
C PRO A 99 11.42 -6.60 18.80
N PRO A 100 10.87 -5.52 18.21
CA PRO A 100 10.62 -5.44 16.78
C PRO A 100 11.86 -5.65 15.92
N GLN A 101 13.01 -5.13 16.37
CA GLN A 101 14.28 -5.33 15.68
C GLN A 101 14.65 -6.82 15.52
N ALA A 102 14.23 -7.70 16.44
CA ALA A 102 14.57 -9.12 16.40
C ALA A 102 13.91 -9.83 15.21
N TYR A 103 12.59 -9.66 14.99
CA TYR A 103 11.95 -10.28 13.84
C TYR A 103 12.24 -9.56 12.53
N VAL A 104 12.43 -8.24 12.52
CA VAL A 104 12.91 -7.52 11.33
C VAL A 104 14.29 -8.07 10.88
N ASN A 105 15.21 -8.28 11.82
CA ASN A 105 16.50 -8.91 11.52
C ASN A 105 16.34 -10.35 11.00
N ARG A 106 15.42 -11.14 11.57
CA ARG A 106 15.17 -12.51 11.10
C ARG A 106 14.65 -12.54 9.67
N VAL A 107 13.69 -11.68 9.34
CA VAL A 107 13.14 -11.54 7.98
C VAL A 107 14.27 -11.19 7.02
N ARG A 108 15.03 -10.13 7.32
CA ARG A 108 16.16 -9.69 6.47
C ARG A 108 17.24 -10.76 6.31
N ASN A 109 17.65 -11.42 7.40
CA ASN A 109 18.71 -12.43 7.36
C ASN A 109 18.30 -13.69 6.58
N ARG A 110 17.00 -13.90 6.35
CA ARG A 110 16.45 -14.95 5.48
C ARG A 110 16.23 -14.48 4.03
N GLY A 111 16.71 -13.29 3.67
CA GLY A 111 16.50 -12.69 2.34
C GLY A 111 15.08 -12.16 2.12
N GLY A 112 14.27 -12.07 3.18
CA GLY A 112 12.91 -11.57 3.12
C GLY A 112 12.83 -10.05 2.94
N MET A 113 11.65 -9.60 2.52
CA MET A 113 11.28 -8.20 2.42
C MET A 113 10.16 -7.92 3.41
N GLY A 114 10.14 -6.76 4.07
CA GLY A 114 9.06 -6.49 5.01
C GLY A 114 8.76 -5.03 5.30
N PHE A 115 7.54 -4.81 5.77
CA PHE A 115 6.89 -3.51 5.92
C PHE A 115 6.28 -3.38 7.31
N ILE A 116 6.44 -2.21 7.92
CA ILE A 116 5.68 -1.85 9.13
C ILE A 116 4.20 -1.76 8.74
N ALA A 117 3.35 -2.57 9.38
CA ALA A 117 1.91 -2.56 9.13
C ALA A 117 1.23 -1.44 9.93
N HIS A 118 0.21 -0.80 9.33
CA HIS A 118 -0.73 0.14 9.96
C HIS A 118 -0.16 0.93 11.17
N PRO A 119 0.92 1.71 10.98
CA PRO A 119 1.78 2.20 12.08
C PRO A 119 1.06 3.07 13.11
N ASP A 120 -0.04 3.72 12.73
CA ASP A 120 -0.85 4.58 13.59
C ASP A 120 -2.25 3.98 13.83
N HIS A 121 -2.40 2.65 13.88
CA HIS A 121 -3.68 2.00 14.20
C HIS A 121 -4.11 2.26 15.65
N GLU A 122 -5.00 3.25 15.84
CA GLU A 122 -5.54 3.67 17.13
C GLU A 122 -6.73 2.81 17.61
N GLY A 123 -7.24 1.90 16.78
CA GLY A 123 -8.46 1.14 17.05
C GLY A 123 -9.70 2.02 17.18
N THR A 124 -10.75 1.53 17.85
CA THR A 124 -11.96 2.32 18.09
C THR A 124 -12.68 1.89 19.37
N ALA A 125 -12.94 2.87 20.24
CA ALA A 125 -13.67 2.65 21.49
C ALA A 125 -15.13 2.21 21.26
N LEU A 126 -15.77 2.71 20.18
CA LEU A 126 -17.18 2.46 19.88
C LEU A 126 -17.49 0.96 19.68
N PHE A 127 -16.51 0.20 19.18
CA PHE A 127 -16.64 -1.24 18.92
C PHE A 127 -15.60 -2.09 19.67
N HIS A 128 -14.93 -1.50 20.67
CA HIS A 128 -13.88 -2.14 21.47
C HIS A 128 -12.75 -2.75 20.63
N VAL A 129 -12.40 -2.13 19.51
CA VAL A 129 -11.24 -2.54 18.71
C VAL A 129 -9.99 -2.02 19.39
N LYS A 130 -9.04 -2.92 19.67
CA LYS A 130 -7.76 -2.58 20.29
C LYS A 130 -6.88 -1.83 19.28
N HIS A 131 -6.03 -0.94 19.78
CA HIS A 131 -4.98 -0.29 18.99
C HIS A 131 -3.78 -1.22 18.83
N TYR A 132 -3.12 -1.18 17.67
CA TYR A 132 -1.94 -1.99 17.33
C TYR A 132 -0.80 -1.15 16.71
N PRO A 133 -0.50 0.06 17.23
CA PRO A 133 0.44 0.97 16.59
C PRO A 133 1.86 0.41 16.58
N TRP A 134 2.67 0.97 15.69
CA TRP A 134 4.11 0.85 15.74
C TRP A 134 4.69 1.88 16.70
N THR A 135 5.32 1.39 17.77
CA THR A 135 5.80 2.20 18.90
C THR A 135 7.32 2.32 18.96
N ASP A 136 8.08 1.48 18.26
CA ASP A 136 9.54 1.48 18.29
C ASP A 136 10.14 1.94 16.94
N TRP A 137 10.30 3.25 16.79
CA TRP A 137 10.87 3.86 15.59
C TRP A 137 12.39 3.82 15.53
N SER A 138 13.07 3.21 16.52
CA SER A 138 14.52 2.98 16.46
C SER A 138 14.91 1.81 15.55
N VAL A 139 13.92 1.01 15.15
CA VAL A 139 14.10 -0.18 14.33
C VAL A 139 14.62 0.19 12.94
N THR A 140 15.54 -0.62 12.43
CA THR A 140 16.15 -0.44 11.10
C THR A 140 16.07 -1.73 10.29
N GLY A 141 16.24 -1.60 8.97
CA GLY A 141 16.32 -2.74 8.06
C GLY A 141 14.98 -3.24 7.50
N TYR A 142 13.89 -2.51 7.72
CA TYR A 142 12.64 -2.70 6.98
C TYR A 142 12.72 -2.03 5.60
N THR A 143 11.89 -2.49 4.66
CA THR A 143 11.80 -1.96 3.30
C THR A 143 10.87 -0.75 3.20
N GLY A 144 9.79 -0.76 4.00
CA GLY A 144 8.76 0.24 3.89
C GLY A 144 7.75 0.21 5.05
N LEU A 145 6.64 0.93 4.86
CA LEU A 145 5.53 0.99 5.79
C LEU A 145 4.18 1.19 5.08
N GLY A 146 3.10 0.80 5.75
CA GLY A 146 1.73 1.14 5.38
C GLY A 146 1.48 2.64 5.51
N ILE A 147 1.22 3.32 4.39
CA ILE A 147 0.87 4.74 4.41
C ILE A 147 -0.65 4.94 4.46
N TRP A 148 -1.43 3.98 3.98
CA TRP A 148 -2.88 4.04 3.97
C TRP A 148 -3.47 2.66 4.23
N ASP A 149 -4.01 2.47 5.43
CA ASP A 149 -4.76 1.28 5.77
C ASP A 149 -6.27 1.52 5.73
N PHE A 150 -6.99 0.65 5.02
CA PHE A 150 -8.45 0.76 4.84
C PHE A 150 -9.19 0.63 6.15
N MET A 151 -8.86 -0.37 6.96
CA MET A 151 -9.59 -0.64 8.19
C MET A 151 -9.37 0.48 9.21
N THR A 152 -8.15 0.99 9.34
CA THR A 152 -7.79 2.13 10.19
C THR A 152 -8.54 3.39 9.76
N ASP A 153 -8.49 3.77 8.48
CA ASP A 153 -9.18 4.97 7.97
C ASP A 153 -10.71 4.85 8.12
N TRP A 154 -11.27 3.68 7.80
CA TRP A 154 -12.69 3.42 8.01
C TRP A 154 -13.08 3.49 9.49
N GLN A 155 -12.31 2.88 10.40
CA GLN A 155 -12.57 2.92 11.84
C GLN A 155 -12.54 4.35 12.40
N ASN A 156 -11.60 5.19 11.92
CA ASN A 156 -11.50 6.60 12.28
C ASN A 156 -12.72 7.42 11.82
N SER A 157 -13.48 6.92 10.84
CA SER A 157 -14.74 7.53 10.41
C SER A 157 -15.92 7.25 11.35
N LEU A 158 -15.79 6.32 12.30
CA LEU A 158 -16.89 5.81 13.13
C LEU A 158 -17.16 6.73 14.34
N SER A 159 -17.97 7.76 14.13
CA SER A 159 -18.35 8.72 15.19
C SER A 159 -19.79 8.54 15.73
N GLY A 160 -20.44 7.39 15.44
CA GLY A 160 -21.81 7.07 15.88
C GLY A 160 -22.52 6.06 14.99
N TYR A 161 -23.69 5.55 15.42
CA TYR A 161 -24.40 4.46 14.73
C TYR A 161 -24.84 4.80 13.30
N LEU A 162 -25.45 5.97 13.08
CA LEU A 162 -25.88 6.38 11.73
C LEU A 162 -24.68 6.47 10.78
N ARG A 163 -23.59 7.10 11.23
CA ARG A 163 -22.37 7.22 10.45
C ARG A 163 -21.73 5.86 10.19
N THR A 164 -21.79 4.93 11.14
CA THR A 164 -21.32 3.54 10.97
C THR A 164 -22.10 2.84 9.86
N VAL A 165 -23.44 2.95 9.86
CA VAL A 165 -24.27 2.34 8.81
C VAL A 165 -23.94 2.94 7.44
N LEU A 166 -23.81 4.27 7.37
CA LEU A 166 -23.48 4.97 6.13
C LEU A 166 -22.07 4.65 5.64
N SER A 167 -21.06 4.62 6.52
CA SER A 167 -19.67 4.30 6.14
C SER A 167 -19.49 2.84 5.77
N TYR A 168 -20.25 1.91 6.37
CA TYR A 168 -20.29 0.53 5.91
C TYR A 168 -20.95 0.39 4.52
N THR A 169 -21.98 1.18 4.24
CA THR A 169 -22.72 1.13 2.97
C THR A 169 -21.96 1.80 1.83
N PHE A 170 -21.27 2.91 2.12
CA PHE A 170 -20.56 3.75 1.15
C PHE A 170 -19.11 4.02 1.60
N PRO A 171 -18.27 2.98 1.81
CA PRO A 171 -16.96 3.13 2.45
C PRO A 171 -16.06 4.14 1.76
N ALA A 172 -15.94 4.08 0.43
CA ALA A 172 -15.10 5.00 -0.36
C ALA A 172 -15.43 6.48 -0.13
N PHE A 173 -16.67 6.83 0.20
CA PHE A 173 -17.06 8.21 0.47
C PHE A 173 -16.56 8.71 1.84
N PHE A 174 -16.36 7.79 2.78
CA PHE A 174 -15.96 8.13 4.16
C PHE A 174 -14.47 7.99 4.41
N LEU A 175 -13.71 7.35 3.51
CA LEU A 175 -12.25 7.29 3.55
C LEU A 175 -11.66 8.70 3.35
N ARG A 176 -10.67 9.03 4.18
CA ARG A 176 -10.03 10.36 4.22
C ARG A 176 -8.62 10.35 3.67
N GLY A 177 -8.03 9.18 3.44
CA GLY A 177 -6.67 9.06 2.95
C GLY A 177 -5.70 8.59 4.05
N PRO A 178 -4.40 8.52 3.71
CA PRO A 178 -3.33 8.45 4.70
C PRO A 178 -3.53 9.44 5.84
N SER A 179 -3.24 9.02 7.07
CA SER A 179 -3.21 9.93 8.22
C SER A 179 -2.12 11.00 8.03
N PRO A 180 -2.37 12.28 8.38
CA PRO A 180 -1.34 13.30 8.37
C PRO A 180 -0.11 12.95 9.22
N THR A 181 -0.30 12.24 10.34
CA THR A 181 0.78 11.76 11.21
C THR A 181 1.63 10.72 10.48
N THR A 182 0.99 9.76 9.80
CA THR A 182 1.67 8.73 9.01
C THR A 182 2.46 9.35 7.86
N LEU A 183 1.85 10.28 7.12
CA LEU A 183 2.53 10.99 6.02
C LEU A 183 3.71 11.82 6.52
N ALA A 184 3.54 12.62 7.57
CA ALA A 184 4.62 13.43 8.12
C ALA A 184 5.80 12.57 8.58
N ARG A 185 5.52 11.41 9.19
CA ARG A 185 6.56 10.46 9.59
C ARG A 185 7.25 9.83 8.39
N TRP A 186 6.48 9.39 7.39
CA TRP A 186 7.04 8.83 6.16
C TRP A 186 7.88 9.86 5.40
N ASP A 187 7.44 11.11 5.33
CA ASP A 187 8.17 12.24 4.73
C ASP A 187 9.49 12.53 5.47
N ALA A 188 9.53 12.39 6.80
CA ALA A 188 10.77 12.50 7.57
C ALA A 188 11.71 11.32 7.27
N LEU A 189 11.22 10.09 7.34
CA LEU A 189 12.01 8.88 7.09
C LEU A 189 12.61 8.85 5.67
N THR A 190 11.83 9.29 4.68
CA THR A 190 12.27 9.30 3.28
C THR A 190 13.36 10.32 2.98
N GLN A 191 13.60 11.30 3.85
CA GLN A 191 14.73 12.22 3.70
C GLN A 191 16.07 11.58 4.13
N GLU A 192 16.02 10.54 4.95
CA GLU A 192 17.21 9.85 5.46
C GLU A 192 17.49 8.55 4.71
N HIS A 193 16.44 7.81 4.37
CA HIS A 193 16.52 6.48 3.77
C HIS A 193 15.43 6.26 2.72
N ARG A 194 15.65 5.31 1.80
CA ARG A 194 14.58 4.87 0.91
C ARG A 194 13.60 4.02 1.69
N VAL A 195 12.38 4.53 1.89
CA VAL A 195 11.30 3.88 2.64
C VAL A 195 10.07 3.83 1.75
N VAL A 196 9.67 2.62 1.36
CA VAL A 196 8.57 2.41 0.43
C VAL A 196 7.23 2.53 1.15
N GLY A 197 6.30 3.34 0.61
CA GLY A 197 4.93 3.43 1.08
C GLY A 197 4.02 2.45 0.36
N ILE A 198 3.22 1.66 1.09
CA ILE A 198 2.21 0.74 0.54
C ILE A 198 0.80 1.06 1.07
N GLY A 199 -0.21 0.64 0.30
CA GLY A 199 -1.61 0.67 0.72
C GLY A 199 -2.02 -0.71 1.24
N GLU A 200 -2.74 -0.70 2.35
CA GLU A 200 -3.15 -1.87 3.11
C GLU A 200 -4.67 -1.99 3.12
N LEU A 201 -5.17 -3.23 3.07
CA LEU A 201 -6.59 -3.49 3.21
C LEU A 201 -6.97 -3.93 4.63
N ASP A 202 -6.08 -4.67 5.31
CA ASP A 202 -6.23 -5.24 6.66
C ASP A 202 -7.58 -5.95 6.89
N ASN A 203 -8.14 -6.49 5.80
CA ASN A 203 -9.51 -6.99 5.81
C ASN A 203 -9.59 -8.43 6.30
N HIS A 204 -10.61 -8.71 7.10
CA HIS A 204 -10.81 -10.01 7.76
C HIS A 204 -12.15 -10.68 7.42
N ASP A 205 -13.07 -9.97 6.77
CA ASP A 205 -14.47 -10.40 6.57
C ASP A 205 -15.15 -10.79 7.90
N THR A 206 -15.08 -9.92 8.90
CA THR A 206 -15.54 -10.25 10.25
C THR A 206 -17.05 -10.48 10.31
N LEU A 207 -17.48 -11.61 10.87
CA LEU A 207 -18.91 -11.88 11.08
C LEU A 207 -19.41 -11.20 12.35
N LYS A 208 -20.44 -10.37 12.23
CA LYS A 208 -21.14 -9.74 13.35
C LYS A 208 -22.58 -10.18 13.38
N ARG A 209 -23.06 -10.60 14.56
CA ARG A 209 -24.48 -10.89 14.77
C ARG A 209 -25.20 -9.61 15.17
N ILE A 210 -26.04 -9.08 14.28
CA ILE A 210 -26.82 -7.86 14.50
C ILE A 210 -28.30 -8.23 14.38
N LEU A 211 -29.08 -8.00 15.44
CA LEU A 211 -30.52 -8.29 15.48
C LEU A 211 -30.89 -9.73 15.03
N GLY A 212 -30.07 -10.71 15.41
CA GLY A 212 -30.29 -12.12 15.06
C GLY A 212 -29.83 -12.53 13.64
N LEU A 213 -29.37 -11.58 12.83
CA LEU A 213 -28.82 -11.84 11.50
C LEU A 213 -27.28 -11.82 11.53
N ASN A 214 -26.67 -12.73 10.78
CA ASN A 214 -25.24 -12.77 10.57
C ASN A 214 -24.88 -11.80 9.43
N LEU A 215 -24.22 -10.70 9.76
CA LEU A 215 -23.70 -9.72 8.82
C LEU A 215 -22.19 -9.93 8.64
N SER A 216 -21.76 -10.13 7.41
CA SER A 216 -20.34 -10.09 7.04
C SER A 216 -19.92 -8.63 6.91
N ILE A 217 -18.92 -8.23 7.69
CA ILE A 217 -18.36 -6.89 7.66
C ILE A 217 -17.22 -6.90 6.65
N PHE A 218 -17.45 -6.22 5.52
CA PHE A 218 -16.52 -6.07 4.41
C PHE A 218 -16.12 -7.41 3.76
N PRO A 219 -17.08 -8.13 3.15
CA PRO A 219 -16.74 -9.26 2.29
C PRO A 219 -15.85 -8.78 1.14
N TYR A 220 -14.90 -9.62 0.72
CA TYR A 220 -13.88 -9.26 -0.27
C TYR A 220 -14.41 -8.64 -1.58
N GLY A 221 -15.57 -9.10 -2.06
CA GLY A 221 -16.22 -8.52 -3.24
C GLY A 221 -16.60 -7.04 -3.13
N ARG A 222 -16.59 -6.46 -1.92
CA ARG A 222 -16.85 -5.02 -1.68
C ARG A 222 -15.58 -4.18 -1.56
N VAL A 223 -14.48 -4.77 -1.10
CA VAL A 223 -13.30 -4.03 -0.65
C VAL A 223 -12.10 -4.09 -1.60
N LEU A 224 -12.03 -5.10 -2.48
CA LEU A 224 -10.93 -5.26 -3.45
C LEU A 224 -10.82 -4.17 -4.53
N ARG A 225 -11.77 -3.23 -4.55
CA ARG A 225 -11.77 -2.03 -5.42
C ARG A 225 -11.59 -0.74 -4.63
N LEU A 226 -11.30 -0.81 -3.33
CA LEU A 226 -11.06 0.37 -2.50
C LEU A 226 -9.59 0.76 -2.61
N ILE A 227 -8.80 0.51 -1.57
CA ILE A 227 -7.37 0.81 -1.56
C ILE A 227 -6.63 -0.25 -2.36
N ARG A 228 -5.89 0.19 -3.38
CA ARG A 228 -4.99 -0.63 -4.20
C ARG A 228 -3.59 -0.09 -4.12
N THR A 229 -2.63 -1.00 -4.16
CA THR A 229 -1.23 -0.68 -4.39
C THR A 229 -0.90 -1.02 -5.83
N HIS A 230 -0.46 -0.04 -6.59
CA HIS A 230 -0.01 -0.20 -7.97
C HIS A 230 1.50 -0.38 -8.00
N ILE A 231 1.97 -1.38 -8.73
CA ILE A 231 3.39 -1.68 -8.94
C ILE A 231 3.71 -1.45 -10.41
N LEU A 232 4.75 -0.66 -10.66
CA LEU A 232 5.22 -0.33 -11.99
C LEU A 232 6.46 -1.16 -12.37
N THR A 233 6.40 -1.86 -13.49
CA THR A 233 7.51 -2.70 -13.98
C THR A 233 7.98 -2.27 -15.36
N GLU A 234 9.26 -2.36 -15.63
CA GLU A 234 9.83 -2.04 -16.95
C GLU A 234 9.48 -3.12 -17.99
N THR A 235 9.48 -4.39 -17.56
CA THR A 235 9.09 -5.53 -18.37
C THR A 235 7.70 -6.02 -17.97
N PRO A 236 6.83 -6.38 -18.94
CA PRO A 236 5.53 -6.95 -18.61
C PRO A 236 5.69 -8.29 -17.90
N LEU A 237 4.73 -8.62 -17.02
CA LEU A 237 4.64 -9.95 -16.41
C LEU A 237 4.42 -11.02 -17.49
N SER A 238 5.12 -12.13 -17.31
CA SER A 238 5.27 -13.21 -18.29
C SER A 238 4.19 -14.29 -18.19
N GLY A 239 3.46 -14.35 -17.08
CA GLY A 239 2.60 -15.48 -16.71
C GLY A 239 3.36 -16.60 -15.97
N ASN A 240 4.67 -16.47 -15.76
CA ASN A 240 5.45 -17.40 -14.94
C ASN A 240 5.48 -16.93 -13.49
N SER A 241 4.83 -17.66 -12.58
CA SER A 241 4.69 -17.27 -11.18
C SER A 241 6.02 -16.90 -10.52
N ARG A 242 7.08 -17.71 -10.68
CA ARG A 242 8.37 -17.44 -10.02
C ARG A 242 9.03 -16.14 -10.55
N ALA A 243 9.06 -15.98 -11.88
CA ALA A 243 9.69 -14.81 -12.50
C ALA A 243 8.88 -13.53 -12.24
N ASP A 244 7.55 -13.62 -12.26
CA ASP A 244 6.65 -12.48 -12.07
C ASP A 244 6.63 -12.03 -10.61
N ILE A 245 6.68 -12.97 -9.66
CA ILE A 245 6.88 -12.67 -8.24
C ILE A 245 8.19 -11.90 -8.06
N ALA A 246 9.30 -12.40 -8.61
CA ALA A 246 10.58 -11.69 -8.52
C ALA A 246 10.51 -10.28 -9.11
N THR A 247 9.92 -10.12 -10.29
CA THR A 247 9.70 -8.83 -10.96
C THR A 247 8.91 -7.85 -10.09
N LEU A 248 7.79 -8.29 -9.49
CA LEU A 248 6.98 -7.44 -8.61
C LEU A 248 7.73 -7.05 -7.34
N PHE A 249 8.45 -7.98 -6.70
CA PHE A 249 9.24 -7.69 -5.50
C PHE A 249 10.42 -6.76 -5.79
N ASP A 250 11.05 -6.85 -6.97
CA ASP A 250 12.12 -5.94 -7.38
C ASP A 250 11.59 -4.51 -7.61
N ALA A 251 10.42 -4.38 -8.23
CA ALA A 251 9.74 -3.10 -8.39
C ALA A 251 9.30 -2.50 -7.03
N LEU A 252 8.72 -3.32 -6.14
CA LEU A 252 8.39 -2.94 -4.76
C LEU A 252 9.63 -2.45 -4.00
N ARG A 253 10.73 -3.21 -4.03
CA ARG A 253 11.98 -2.87 -3.34
C ARG A 253 12.56 -1.55 -3.82
N ASN A 254 12.38 -1.24 -5.09
CA ASN A 254 12.82 0.02 -5.69
C ASN A 254 11.82 1.18 -5.50
N GLY A 255 10.69 0.97 -4.83
CA GLY A 255 9.69 2.00 -4.62
C GLY A 255 8.95 2.43 -5.90
N ARG A 256 8.88 1.56 -6.92
CA ARG A 256 8.09 1.75 -8.15
C ARG A 256 6.59 1.55 -7.88
N VAL A 257 6.08 2.27 -6.90
CA VAL A 257 4.80 1.98 -6.26
C VAL A 257 3.98 3.24 -6.06
N TYR A 258 2.66 3.17 -6.26
CA TYR A 258 1.75 4.19 -5.76
C TYR A 258 0.50 3.57 -5.17
N VAL A 259 -0.11 4.26 -4.21
CA VAL A 259 -1.32 3.82 -3.52
C VAL A 259 -2.51 4.61 -4.05
N ALA A 260 -3.63 3.93 -4.31
CA ALA A 260 -4.80 4.60 -4.85
C ALA A 260 -6.14 4.08 -4.29
N LEU A 261 -7.13 4.97 -4.26
CA LEU A 261 -8.54 4.62 -4.03
C LEU A 261 -9.27 4.47 -5.37
N ASP A 262 -9.30 3.25 -5.89
CA ASP A 262 -9.75 2.95 -7.26
C ASP A 262 -11.28 2.77 -7.41
N HIS A 263 -12.02 3.02 -6.33
CA HIS A 263 -13.45 2.75 -6.27
C HIS A 263 -14.26 3.54 -7.30
N TYR A 264 -13.97 4.83 -7.43
CA TYR A 264 -14.72 5.74 -8.31
C TYR A 264 -14.21 5.70 -9.75
N ARG A 265 -12.89 5.67 -9.93
CA ARG A 265 -12.17 5.67 -11.20
C ARG A 265 -10.84 4.97 -10.99
N SER A 266 -10.44 4.15 -11.95
CA SER A 266 -9.10 3.55 -11.99
C SER A 266 -8.05 4.65 -12.04
N SER A 267 -7.02 4.51 -11.22
CA SER A 267 -5.82 5.35 -11.22
C SER A 267 -4.78 4.89 -12.25
N SER A 268 -4.97 3.74 -12.91
CA SER A 268 -4.04 3.20 -13.90
C SER A 268 -3.76 4.19 -15.02
N GLY A 269 -2.48 4.32 -15.37
CA GLY A 269 -1.99 5.38 -16.27
C GLY A 269 -1.56 6.67 -15.54
N PHE A 270 -1.54 6.66 -14.21
CA PHE A 270 -0.77 7.63 -13.44
C PHE A 270 0.72 7.54 -13.81
N SER A 271 1.39 8.69 -13.93
CA SER A 271 2.84 8.73 -14.12
C SER A 271 3.46 9.96 -13.48
N LEU A 272 4.69 9.79 -13.02
CA LEU A 272 5.59 10.83 -12.55
C LEU A 272 6.93 10.63 -13.26
N PHE A 273 7.37 11.60 -14.04
CA PHE A 273 8.66 11.57 -14.72
C PHE A 273 9.46 12.84 -14.43
N LEU A 274 10.77 12.69 -14.34
CA LEU A 274 11.73 13.77 -14.28
C LEU A 274 12.69 13.64 -15.45
N THR A 275 12.94 14.73 -16.18
CA THR A 275 13.84 14.73 -17.33
C THR A 275 14.84 15.88 -17.28
N GLU A 276 16.11 15.59 -17.53
CA GLU A 276 17.19 16.59 -17.66
C GLU A 276 18.14 16.14 -18.77
N GLU A 277 18.29 16.95 -19.81
CA GLU A 277 19.26 16.73 -20.90
C GLU A 277 19.20 15.31 -21.52
N GLY A 278 18.00 14.75 -21.62
CA GLY A 278 17.79 13.41 -22.17
C GLY A 278 17.95 12.26 -21.17
N ARG A 279 18.35 12.50 -19.92
CA ARG A 279 18.20 11.53 -18.81
C ARG A 279 16.77 11.58 -18.29
N CYS A 280 16.27 10.44 -17.79
CA CYS A 280 14.92 10.30 -17.28
C CYS A 280 14.91 9.48 -15.99
N ALA A 281 14.02 9.81 -15.07
CA ALA A 281 13.73 9.05 -13.86
C ALA A 281 12.23 9.10 -13.54
N THR A 282 11.77 8.18 -12.71
CA THR A 282 10.38 8.06 -12.25
C THR A 282 10.32 7.70 -10.77
N LEU A 283 9.11 7.61 -10.19
CA LEU A 283 8.93 7.32 -8.76
C LEU A 283 9.74 6.09 -8.32
N GLY A 284 10.41 6.20 -7.18
CA GLY A 284 11.33 5.20 -6.65
C GLY A 284 12.79 5.41 -7.06
N ASP A 285 13.08 6.12 -8.16
CA ASP A 285 14.47 6.38 -8.60
C ASP A 285 15.21 7.38 -7.70
N GLU A 286 16.52 7.28 -7.76
CA GLU A 286 17.44 8.35 -7.42
C GLU A 286 17.92 9.05 -8.68
N PHE A 287 17.92 10.38 -8.68
CA PHE A 287 18.32 11.21 -9.81
C PHE A 287 19.27 12.32 -9.38
N VAL A 288 20.48 12.33 -9.95
CA VAL A 288 21.45 13.41 -9.75
C VAL A 288 21.08 14.60 -10.62
N LEU A 289 20.69 15.69 -9.97
CA LEU A 289 20.35 16.97 -10.61
C LEU A 289 21.62 17.79 -10.83
N HIS A 290 21.89 18.14 -12.09
CA HIS A 290 23.03 19.01 -12.43
C HIS A 290 22.64 20.48 -12.51
N HIS A 291 21.48 20.77 -13.10
CA HIS A 291 21.03 22.12 -13.41
C HIS A 291 19.53 22.30 -13.14
N THR A 292 18.71 21.94 -14.11
CA THR A 292 17.26 22.13 -14.07
C THR A 292 16.61 21.00 -14.84
N ALA A 293 15.71 20.33 -14.16
CA ALA A 293 14.97 19.20 -14.70
C ALA A 293 13.48 19.56 -14.85
N GLU A 294 12.83 19.02 -15.87
CA GLU A 294 11.37 19.09 -16.02
C GLU A 294 10.74 17.89 -15.32
N LEU A 295 9.94 18.17 -14.29
CA LEU A 295 9.12 17.19 -13.60
C LEU A 295 7.69 17.25 -14.16
N LYS A 296 7.23 16.13 -14.72
CA LYS A 296 5.89 15.97 -15.29
C LYS A 296 5.10 14.90 -14.54
N VAL A 297 3.88 15.25 -14.15
CA VAL A 297 2.88 14.35 -13.58
C VAL A 297 1.70 14.27 -14.53
N SER A 298 1.19 13.07 -14.77
CA SER A 298 -0.05 12.83 -15.51
C SER A 298 -0.96 11.89 -14.72
N VAL A 299 -2.26 12.20 -14.71
CA VAL A 299 -3.32 11.39 -14.10
C VAL A 299 -4.43 11.12 -15.13
N PRO A 300 -5.11 9.96 -15.10
CA PRO A 300 -6.06 9.59 -16.15
C PRO A 300 -7.34 10.46 -16.17
N TYR A 301 -7.70 11.04 -15.02
CA TYR A 301 -8.91 11.83 -14.82
C TYR A 301 -8.60 13.17 -14.15
N GLN A 302 -9.54 14.12 -14.28
CA GLN A 302 -9.44 15.43 -13.65
C GLN A 302 -9.29 15.30 -12.13
N ALA A 303 -8.21 15.86 -11.59
CA ALA A 303 -7.92 15.84 -10.17
C ALA A 303 -7.22 17.14 -9.75
N ARG A 304 -7.24 17.42 -8.45
CA ARG A 304 -6.30 18.34 -7.83
C ARG A 304 -5.00 17.58 -7.60
N ILE A 305 -3.97 17.96 -8.34
CA ILE A 305 -2.63 17.34 -8.29
C ILE A 305 -1.75 18.23 -7.41
N ARG A 306 -1.14 17.64 -6.40
CA ARG A 306 -0.20 18.27 -5.46
C ARG A 306 1.14 17.59 -5.61
N LEU A 307 2.17 18.38 -5.91
CA LEU A 307 3.55 17.96 -5.84
C LEU A 307 4.10 18.35 -4.46
N ILE A 308 4.53 17.36 -3.70
CA ILE A 308 5.09 17.50 -2.36
C ILE A 308 6.61 17.36 -2.47
N ARG A 309 7.35 18.21 -1.77
CA ARG A 309 8.80 18.13 -1.64
C ARG A 309 9.19 18.16 -0.16
N ASN A 310 9.93 17.16 0.29
CA ASN A 310 10.39 17.03 1.68
C ASN A 310 9.24 17.18 2.70
N GLY A 311 8.06 16.63 2.36
CA GLY A 311 6.83 16.73 3.18
C GLY A 311 6.04 18.02 3.09
N PHE A 312 6.49 19.01 2.31
CA PHE A 312 5.78 20.28 2.13
C PHE A 312 5.22 20.44 0.72
N LEU A 313 4.06 21.09 0.60
CA LEU A 313 3.47 21.40 -0.71
C LEU A 313 4.41 22.31 -1.51
N TYR A 314 4.90 21.81 -2.64
CA TYR A 314 5.79 22.55 -3.54
C TYR A 314 5.02 23.20 -4.69
N TYR A 315 4.11 22.46 -5.32
CA TYR A 315 3.27 22.96 -6.40
C TYR A 315 1.89 22.31 -6.39
N GLN A 316 0.88 23.00 -6.91
CA GLN A 316 -0.48 22.47 -7.04
C GLN A 316 -1.15 22.96 -8.32
N THR A 317 -1.87 22.06 -8.99
CA THR A 317 -2.78 22.40 -10.08
C THR A 317 -4.07 21.60 -10.00
N THR A 318 -5.08 21.99 -10.79
CA THR A 318 -6.27 21.18 -11.04
C THR A 318 -6.33 20.89 -12.52
N GLY A 319 -6.30 19.61 -12.90
CA GLY A 319 -6.14 19.20 -14.27
C GLY A 319 -5.92 17.70 -14.41
N LYS A 320 -5.43 17.29 -15.58
CA LYS A 320 -4.90 15.94 -15.82
C LYS A 320 -3.38 15.89 -15.82
N GLU A 321 -2.72 17.04 -15.85
CA GLU A 321 -1.27 17.15 -15.95
C GLU A 321 -0.77 18.28 -15.05
N LEU A 322 0.45 18.09 -14.54
CA LEU A 322 1.27 19.11 -13.86
C LEU A 322 2.66 19.02 -14.48
N SER A 323 3.19 20.11 -15.02
CA SER A 323 4.61 20.22 -15.41
C SER A 323 5.23 21.39 -14.67
N VAL A 324 6.40 21.17 -14.09
CA VAL A 324 7.17 22.19 -13.37
C VAL A 324 8.65 21.94 -13.56
N LYS A 325 9.43 23.03 -13.68
CA LYS A 325 10.89 22.96 -13.66
C LYS A 325 11.37 22.98 -12.22
N ILE A 326 12.23 22.03 -11.85
CA ILE A 326 12.87 21.99 -10.55
C ILE A 326 14.37 22.25 -10.70
N SER A 327 14.94 23.00 -9.77
CA SER A 327 16.36 23.34 -9.73
C SER A 327 17.01 23.03 -8.38
N GLU A 328 16.26 22.39 -7.48
CA GLU A 328 16.74 22.11 -6.13
C GLU A 328 16.55 20.62 -5.78
N PRO A 329 17.54 20.00 -5.13
CA PRO A 329 17.41 18.62 -4.61
C PRO A 329 16.26 18.47 -3.60
N GLY A 330 15.78 17.25 -3.46
CA GLY A 330 14.76 16.88 -2.49
C GLY A 330 14.05 15.58 -2.84
N VAL A 331 13.20 15.16 -1.93
CA VAL A 331 12.33 14.00 -2.07
C VAL A 331 10.98 14.47 -2.56
N TYR A 332 10.62 14.12 -3.81
CA TYR A 332 9.41 14.58 -4.48
C TYR A 332 8.37 13.46 -4.57
N ARG A 333 7.15 13.69 -4.09
CA ARG A 333 6.03 12.74 -4.25
C ARG A 333 4.74 13.46 -4.68
N VAL A 334 3.79 12.70 -5.21
CA VAL A 334 2.53 13.24 -5.71
C VAL A 334 1.38 12.80 -4.81
N GLU A 335 0.48 13.75 -4.55
CA GLU A 335 -0.87 13.46 -4.05
C GLU A 335 -1.88 13.94 -5.10
N ALA A 336 -2.86 13.11 -5.44
CA ALA A 336 -3.98 13.51 -6.28
C ALA A 336 -5.30 13.31 -5.54
N TYR A 337 -6.18 14.30 -5.67
CA TYR A 337 -7.51 14.28 -5.08
C TYR A 337 -8.57 14.43 -6.17
N MET A 338 -9.52 13.51 -6.23
CA MET A 338 -10.59 13.54 -7.21
C MET A 338 -11.79 14.30 -6.68
N LYS A 339 -12.41 15.15 -7.52
CA LYS A 339 -13.66 15.81 -7.15
C LYS A 339 -14.83 14.82 -7.28
N ILE A 340 -15.43 14.44 -6.15
CA ILE A 340 -16.61 13.58 -6.08
C ILE A 340 -17.75 14.39 -5.48
N TYR A 341 -18.82 14.59 -6.25
CA TYR A 341 -19.92 15.50 -5.93
C TYR A 341 -19.42 16.91 -5.57
N ILE A 342 -19.50 17.29 -4.28
CA ILE A 342 -19.17 18.61 -3.76
C ILE A 342 -17.75 18.70 -3.17
N GLY A 343 -17.08 17.56 -2.95
CA GLY A 343 -15.83 17.48 -2.21
C GLY A 343 -14.67 16.91 -3.03
N TYR A 344 -13.44 17.17 -2.57
CA TYR A 344 -12.25 16.47 -3.04
C TYR A 344 -12.00 15.27 -2.13
N HIS A 345 -11.92 14.09 -2.73
CA HIS A 345 -11.62 12.84 -2.05
C HIS A 345 -10.18 12.40 -2.38
N PRO A 346 -9.49 11.74 -1.43
CA PRO A 346 -8.17 11.16 -1.68
C PRO A 346 -8.24 10.18 -2.85
N TRP A 347 -7.25 10.21 -3.74
CA TRP A 347 -7.22 9.32 -4.90
C TRP A 347 -5.89 8.64 -5.13
N ILE A 348 -4.77 9.36 -5.30
CA ILE A 348 -3.45 8.78 -5.60
C ILE A 348 -2.41 9.35 -4.62
N PHE A 349 -1.54 8.49 -4.10
CA PHE A 349 -0.37 8.84 -3.30
C PHE A 349 0.83 8.07 -3.85
N SER A 350 1.78 8.75 -4.49
CA SER A 350 2.95 8.09 -5.09
C SER A 350 4.05 7.87 -4.07
N ASN A 351 4.86 6.83 -4.28
CA ASN A 351 6.19 6.80 -3.69
C ASN A 351 7.04 7.96 -4.23
N PRO A 352 8.08 8.36 -3.49
CA PRO A 352 8.90 9.49 -3.86
C PRO A 352 9.88 9.18 -5.01
N LEU A 353 10.18 10.21 -5.78
CA LEU A 353 11.39 10.34 -6.58
C LEU A 353 12.45 11.08 -5.75
N TYR A 354 13.64 10.50 -5.64
CA TYR A 354 14.75 11.05 -4.86
C TYR A 354 15.65 11.88 -5.76
N VAL A 355 15.63 13.20 -5.63
CA VAL A 355 16.49 14.09 -6.42
C VAL A 355 17.64 14.56 -5.53
N ILE A 356 18.87 14.18 -5.88
CA ILE A 356 20.08 14.53 -5.14
C ILE A 356 20.88 15.59 -5.89
N GLY A 357 21.58 16.46 -5.15
CA GLY A 357 22.48 17.45 -5.75
C GLY A 357 23.76 16.82 -6.25
N SER A 358 24.30 17.36 -7.34
CA SER A 358 25.63 17.00 -7.86
C SER A 358 26.78 17.46 -6.99
#